data_AF-A0AAV8XKJ2-F1
#
_entry.id   AF-A0AAV8XKJ2-F1
#
_cell.length_a   1.000
_cell.length_b   1.000
_cell.length_c   1.000
_cell.angle_alpha   90.00
_cell.angle_beta   90.00
_cell.angle_gamma   90.00
#
_symmetry.space_group_name_H-M   'P 1'
#
loop_
_entity.id
_entity.type
_entity.pdbx_description
1 polymer ?
#
loop_
_entity_poly.entity_id
_entity_poly.type
_entity_poly.pdbx_seq_one_letter_code
_entity_poly.pdbx_strand_id
1 'polypeptide(L)'
;MGIFCIIREYIEVQNLCKMERWLLLHISMMGLPFVQCFYLIIGALYLFIPIMGRAGAGSHAELLIAIMISSLFGMLFSFVVPLILLVRKVERIFSLLTGLFLLSLAILILTPLGFPYSGEMNSLAPQRFMIAVRHNF
;
A
#
# COMPACT_ATOMS: atom_id res chain seq x y z
N MET A 1 -5.43 53.66 5.56
CA MET A 1 -5.45 52.34 6.23
C MET A 1 -5.89 51.19 5.31
N GLY A 2 -6.81 51.41 4.34
CA GLY A 2 -7.31 50.34 3.46
C GLY A 2 -6.33 49.74 2.44
N ILE A 3 -5.43 50.53 1.84
CA ILE A 3 -4.51 50.05 0.79
C ILE A 3 -3.46 49.06 1.33
N PHE A 4 -2.96 49.26 2.56
CA PHE A 4 -1.99 48.36 3.18
C PHE A 4 -2.61 46.99 3.53
N CYS A 5 -3.92 46.96 3.81
CA CYS A 5 -4.67 45.74 4.08
C CYS A 5 -4.87 44.91 2.80
N ILE A 6 -5.20 45.55 1.69
CA ILE A 6 -5.35 44.90 0.37
C ILE A 6 -4.04 44.30 -0.11
N ILE A 7 -2.92 45.03 0.02
CA ILE A 7 -1.59 44.53 -0.39
C ILE A 7 -1.20 43.31 0.45
N ARG A 8 -1.50 43.31 1.76
CA ARG A 8 -1.22 42.19 2.65
C ARG A 8 -2.02 40.94 2.26
N GLU A 9 -3.31 41.10 1.95
CA GLU A 9 -4.19 40.00 1.54
C GLU A 9 -3.77 39.43 0.17
N TYR A 10 -3.40 40.28 -0.79
CA TYR A 10 -2.88 39.85 -2.09
C TYR A 10 -1.58 39.04 -1.98
N ILE A 11 -0.65 39.48 -1.12
CA ILE A 11 0.61 38.77 -0.88
C ILE A 11 0.35 37.43 -0.19
N GLU A 12 -0.61 37.35 0.73
CA GLU A 12 -0.97 36.11 1.42
C GLU A 12 -1.61 35.09 0.47
N VAL A 13 -2.50 35.53 -0.42
CA VAL A 13 -3.12 34.70 -1.46
C VAL A 13 -2.09 34.19 -2.49
N GLN A 14 -1.15 35.04 -2.91
CA GLN A 14 -0.06 34.63 -3.80
C GLN A 14 0.85 33.58 -3.17
N ASN A 15 1.18 33.75 -1.88
CA ASN A 15 1.96 32.76 -1.15
C ASN A 15 1.19 31.45 -0.97
N LEU A 16 -0.12 31.48 -0.71
CA LEU A 16 -0.96 30.28 -0.64
C LEU A 16 -0.90 29.46 -1.93
N CYS A 17 -1.14 30.10 -3.08
CA CYS A 17 -1.09 29.43 -4.40
C CYS A 17 0.32 28.92 -4.77
N LYS A 18 1.37 29.54 -4.25
CA LYS A 18 2.75 29.08 -4.45
C LYS A 18 3.02 27.85 -3.58
N MET A 19 2.66 27.89 -2.30
CA MET A 19 2.85 26.76 -1.38
C MET A 19 2.07 25.51 -1.83
N GLU A 20 0.86 25.67 -2.35
CA GLU A 20 0.07 24.56 -2.88
C GLU A 20 0.72 23.91 -4.11
N ARG A 21 1.27 24.70 -5.03
CA ARG A 21 2.00 24.18 -6.21
C ARG A 21 3.29 23.46 -5.82
N TRP A 22 4.04 23.98 -4.84
CA TRP A 22 5.24 23.33 -4.30
C TRP A 22 4.89 22.01 -3.59
N LEU A 23 3.78 21.99 -2.86
CA LEU A 23 3.26 20.79 -2.21
C LEU A 23 2.88 19.71 -3.24
N LEU A 24 2.14 20.09 -4.29
CA LEU A 24 1.74 19.17 -5.37
C LEU A 24 2.96 18.62 -6.13
N LEU A 25 3.95 19.46 -6.42
CA LEU A 25 5.21 19.02 -7.03
C LEU A 25 5.95 18.03 -6.13
N HIS A 26 6.04 18.28 -4.82
CA HIS A 26 6.67 17.37 -3.88
C HIS A 26 5.95 16.00 -3.81
N ILE A 27 4.62 16.01 -3.75
CA ILE A 27 3.79 14.79 -3.76
C ILE A 27 3.98 14.03 -5.07
N SER A 28 3.98 14.71 -6.22
CA SER A 28 4.16 14.05 -7.53
C SER A 28 5.55 13.44 -7.68
N MET A 29 6.58 14.13 -7.22
CA MET A 29 7.97 13.66 -7.29
C MET A 29 8.25 12.48 -6.36
N MET A 30 7.59 12.42 -5.20
CA MET A 30 7.66 11.28 -4.27
C MET A 30 6.71 10.13 -4.67
N GLY A 31 5.59 10.44 -5.34
CA GLY A 31 4.62 9.45 -5.78
C GLY A 31 5.14 8.53 -6.88
N LEU A 32 5.92 9.07 -7.82
CA LEU A 32 6.50 8.28 -8.92
C LEU A 32 7.45 7.16 -8.45
N PRO A 33 8.46 7.42 -7.59
CA PRO A 33 9.29 6.35 -7.04
C PRO A 33 8.50 5.41 -6.12
N PHE A 34 7.47 5.91 -5.42
CA PHE A 34 6.60 5.06 -4.60
C PHE A 34 5.87 3.99 -5.43
N VAL A 35 5.24 4.39 -6.55
CA VAL A 35 4.54 3.45 -7.44
C VAL A 35 5.52 2.48 -8.09
N GLN A 36 6.70 2.96 -8.51
CA GLN A 36 7.75 2.12 -9.08
C GLN A 36 8.24 1.07 -8.07
N CYS A 37 8.54 1.46 -6.83
CA CYS A 37 8.94 0.54 -5.77
C CYS A 37 7.84 -0.49 -5.49
N PHE A 38 6.57 -0.07 -5.45
CA PHE A 38 5.45 -0.98 -5.25
C PHE A 38 5.32 -2.03 -6.36
N TYR A 39 5.49 -1.62 -7.62
CA TYR A 39 5.51 -2.54 -8.77
C TYR A 39 6.66 -3.57 -8.67
N LEU A 40 7.86 -3.11 -8.30
CA LEU A 40 9.02 -3.99 -8.12
C LEU A 40 8.84 -4.96 -6.95
N ILE A 41 8.23 -4.53 -5.85
CA ILE A 41 7.91 -5.39 -4.69
C ILE A 41 6.95 -6.51 -5.09
N ILE A 42 5.88 -6.17 -5.82
CA ILE A 42 4.94 -7.16 -6.34
C ILE A 42 5.65 -8.16 -7.26
N GLY A 43 6.49 -7.66 -8.18
CA GLY A 43 7.30 -8.50 -9.06
C GLY A 43 8.24 -9.44 -8.29
N ALA A 44 8.89 -8.95 -7.24
CA ALA A 44 9.73 -9.75 -6.36
C ALA A 44 8.92 -10.85 -5.66
N LEU A 45 7.76 -10.52 -5.08
CA LEU A 45 6.89 -11.51 -4.43
C LEU A 45 6.42 -12.59 -5.41
N TYR A 46 6.01 -12.21 -6.62
CA TYR A 46 5.62 -13.17 -7.66
C TYR A 46 6.74 -14.11 -8.07
N LEU A 47 8.00 -13.71 -7.93
CA LEU A 47 9.16 -14.53 -8.25
C LEU A 47 9.59 -15.40 -7.07
N PHE A 48 9.68 -14.82 -5.87
CA PHE A 48 10.19 -15.53 -4.69
C PHE A 48 9.22 -16.55 -4.14
N ILE A 49 7.91 -16.26 -4.09
CA ILE A 49 6.88 -17.18 -3.57
C ILE A 49 6.92 -18.55 -4.30
N PRO A 50 6.90 -18.63 -5.65
CA PRO A 50 6.93 -19.93 -6.33
C PRO A 50 8.29 -20.63 -6.24
N ILE A 51 9.40 -19.90 -6.14
CA ILE A 51 10.73 -20.52 -5.95
C ILE A 51 10.81 -21.20 -4.59
N MET A 52 10.38 -20.51 -3.53
CA MET A 52 10.35 -21.05 -2.18
C MET A 52 9.29 -22.16 -2.02
N GLY A 53 8.14 -22.05 -2.69
CA GLY A 53 7.15 -23.11 -2.74
C GLY A 53 7.68 -24.42 -3.36
N ARG A 54 8.63 -24.34 -4.29
CA ARG A 54 9.31 -25.52 -4.87
C ARG A 54 10.47 -26.05 -4.03
N ALA A 55 11.08 -25.23 -3.17
CA ALA A 55 12.19 -25.63 -2.30
C ALA A 55 11.77 -26.65 -1.21
N GLY A 56 10.46 -26.80 -0.98
CA GLY A 56 9.89 -27.80 -0.06
C GLY A 56 10.04 -27.44 1.42
N ALA A 57 9.45 -28.27 2.28
CA ALA A 57 9.37 -28.06 3.74
C ALA A 57 10.72 -28.19 4.49
N GLY A 58 11.80 -28.59 3.81
CA GLY A 58 13.15 -28.68 4.39
C GLY A 58 13.91 -27.36 4.43
N SER A 59 13.38 -26.31 3.79
CA SER A 59 13.92 -24.96 3.79
C SER A 59 13.14 -24.07 4.76
N HIS A 60 13.80 -23.19 5.51
CA HIS A 60 13.15 -22.13 6.31
C HIS A 60 12.54 -21.03 5.42
N ALA A 61 11.74 -21.43 4.44
CA ALA A 61 11.09 -20.58 3.44
C ALA A 61 10.22 -19.50 4.10
N GLU A 62 9.47 -19.88 5.13
CA GLU A 62 8.61 -18.97 5.90
C GLU A 62 9.42 -17.82 6.52
N LEU A 63 10.59 -18.12 7.11
CA LEU A 63 11.45 -17.11 7.72
C LEU A 63 12.01 -16.15 6.66
N LEU A 64 12.46 -16.68 5.53
CA LEU A 64 12.98 -15.88 4.42
C LEU A 64 11.90 -14.95 3.86
N ILE A 65 10.69 -15.47 3.60
CA ILE A 65 9.55 -14.68 3.12
C ILE A 65 9.18 -13.60 4.14
N ALA A 66 9.16 -13.92 5.44
CA ALA A 66 8.86 -12.96 6.49
C ALA A 66 9.88 -11.80 6.54
N ILE A 67 11.18 -12.10 6.46
CA ILE A 67 12.25 -11.09 6.45
C ILE A 67 12.16 -10.24 5.18
N MET A 68 11.94 -10.87 4.03
CA MET A 68 11.76 -10.15 2.76
C MET A 68 10.57 -9.20 2.82
N ILE A 69 9.39 -9.67 3.21
CA ILE A 69 8.19 -8.81 3.30
C ILE A 69 8.39 -7.68 4.30
N SER A 70 8.98 -7.95 5.47
CA SER A 70 9.23 -6.93 6.49
C SER A 70 10.18 -5.84 6.00
N SER A 71 11.26 -6.22 5.31
CA SER A 71 12.22 -5.27 4.73
C SER A 71 11.61 -4.43 3.59
N LEU A 72 10.84 -5.06 2.70
CA LEU A 72 10.16 -4.36 1.59
C LEU A 72 9.10 -3.39 2.12
N PHE A 73 8.37 -3.78 3.17
CA PHE A 73 7.43 -2.89 3.85
C PHE A 73 8.13 -1.69 4.50
N GLY A 74 9.26 -1.91 5.19
CA GLY A 74 10.07 -0.82 5.74
C GLY A 74 10.56 0.16 4.67
N MET A 75 10.95 -0.35 3.51
CA MET A 75 11.36 0.48 2.37
C MET A 75 10.19 1.33 1.82
N LEU A 76 8.99 0.77 1.69
CA LEU A 76 7.79 1.53 1.33
C LEU A 76 7.44 2.60 2.36
N PHE A 77 7.53 2.25 3.64
CA PHE A 77 7.20 3.16 4.74
C PHE A 77 8.10 4.40 4.74
N SER A 78 9.37 4.26 4.38
CA SER A 78 10.33 5.37 4.28
C SER A 78 9.84 6.50 3.35
N PHE A 79 9.13 6.18 2.26
CA PHE A 79 8.56 7.18 1.35
C PHE A 79 7.29 7.84 1.91
N VAL A 80 6.58 7.19 2.83
CA VAL A 80 5.34 7.71 3.44
C VAL A 80 5.63 8.64 4.62
N VAL A 81 6.72 8.41 5.37
CA VAL A 81 7.16 9.25 6.50
C VAL A 81 7.23 10.75 6.17
N PRO A 82 7.90 11.23 5.11
CA PRO A 82 7.97 12.66 4.79
C PRO A 82 6.59 13.26 4.49
N LEU A 83 5.67 12.49 3.92
CA LEU A 83 4.29 12.91 3.71
C LEU A 83 3.53 13.07 5.03
N ILE A 84 3.74 12.16 5.98
CA ILE A 84 3.11 12.22 7.31
C ILE A 84 3.60 13.45 8.08
N LEU A 85 4.91 13.75 8.05
CA LEU A 85 5.49 14.91 8.73
C LEU A 85 4.97 16.26 8.18
N LEU A 86 4.51 16.28 6.94
CA LEU A 86 3.94 17.46 6.31
C LEU A 86 2.49 17.74 6.77
N VAL A 87 1.81 16.74 7.33
CA VAL A 87 0.45 16.88 7.81
C VAL A 87 0.44 17.47 9.23
N ARG A 88 -0.22 18.62 9.37
CA ARG A 88 -0.34 19.35 10.65
C ARG A 88 -1.17 18.63 11.73
N LYS A 89 -2.01 17.66 11.36
CA LYS A 89 -2.91 16.91 12.27
C LYS A 89 -2.80 15.39 12.06
N VAL A 90 -1.65 14.84 12.41
CA VAL A 90 -1.31 13.42 12.20
C VAL A 90 -2.26 12.47 12.93
N GLU A 91 -2.68 12.82 14.15
CA GLU A 91 -3.57 11.97 14.98
C GLU A 91 -4.90 11.63 14.29
N ARG A 92 -5.47 12.58 13.53
CA ARG A 92 -6.71 12.35 12.80
C ARG A 92 -6.53 11.32 11.69
N ILE A 93 -5.39 11.34 11.00
CA ILE A 93 -5.07 10.37 9.96
C ILE A 93 -4.89 8.99 10.57
N PHE A 94 -4.11 8.86 11.64
CA PHE A 94 -3.92 7.58 12.33
C PHE A 94 -5.22 7.02 12.89
N SER A 95 -6.08 7.86 13.47
CA SER A 95 -7.40 7.43 13.96
C SER A 95 -8.28 6.88 12.83
N LEU A 96 -8.31 7.56 11.67
CA LEU A 96 -9.05 7.08 10.50
C LEU A 96 -8.47 5.78 9.94
N LEU A 97 -7.14 5.68 9.84
CA LEU A 97 -6.46 4.51 9.30
C LEU A 97 -6.66 3.28 10.20
N THR A 98 -6.53 3.45 11.52
CA THR A 98 -6.83 2.42 12.51
C THR A 98 -8.31 2.03 12.48
N GLY A 99 -9.22 3.00 12.34
CA GLY A 99 -10.65 2.74 12.21
C GLY A 99 -10.97 1.90 10.96
N LEU A 100 -10.41 2.26 9.81
CA LEU A 100 -10.51 1.50 8.55
C LEU A 100 -9.92 0.11 8.68
N PHE A 101 -8.77 -0.03 9.33
CA PHE A 101 -8.13 -1.32 9.58
C PHE A 101 -9.02 -2.22 10.43
N LEU A 102 -9.49 -1.72 11.58
CA LEU A 102 -10.39 -2.47 12.46
C LEU A 102 -11.71 -2.82 11.77
N LEU A 103 -12.25 -1.90 10.96
CA LEU A 103 -13.44 -2.16 10.16
C LEU A 103 -13.20 -3.27 9.14
N SER A 104 -12.08 -3.23 8.42
CA SER A 104 -11.73 -4.28 7.45
C SER A 104 -11.52 -5.63 8.12
N LEU A 105 -10.91 -5.65 9.30
CA LEU A 105 -10.68 -6.85 10.10
C LEU A 105 -12.01 -7.39 10.64
N ALA A 106 -12.91 -6.52 11.10
CA ALA A 106 -14.25 -6.90 11.51
C ALA A 106 -15.00 -7.56 10.34
N ILE A 107 -14.99 -6.94 9.14
CA ILE A 107 -15.60 -7.53 7.94
C ILE A 107 -14.97 -8.90 7.65
N LEU A 108 -13.64 -9.02 7.66
CA LEU A 108 -12.94 -10.27 7.36
C LEU A 108 -13.32 -11.42 8.32
N ILE A 109 -13.50 -11.12 9.61
CA ILE A 109 -13.87 -12.12 10.62
C ILE A 109 -15.37 -12.43 10.57
N LEU A 110 -16.21 -11.42 10.37
CA LEU A 110 -17.68 -11.53 10.41
C LEU A 110 -18.27 -12.02 9.08
N THR A 111 -17.54 -11.93 7.97
CA THR A 111 -17.97 -12.47 6.67
C THR A 111 -17.03 -13.54 6.14
N PRO A 112 -17.57 -14.57 5.46
CA PRO A 112 -16.76 -15.61 4.81
C PRO A 112 -15.97 -15.09 3.60
N LEU A 113 -16.04 -13.79 3.28
CA LEU A 113 -15.33 -13.13 2.17
C LEU A 113 -13.80 -13.28 2.26
N GLY A 114 -13.26 -13.46 3.47
CA GLY A 114 -11.83 -13.65 3.70
C GLY A 114 -11.28 -15.03 3.42
N PHE A 115 -12.15 -16.05 3.36
CA PHE A 115 -11.73 -17.44 3.23
C PHE A 115 -11.99 -17.93 1.80
N PRO A 116 -10.93 -18.17 1.00
CA PRO A 116 -11.07 -18.67 -0.37
C PRO A 116 -11.48 -20.16 -0.43
N TYR A 117 -11.85 -20.75 0.71
CA TYR A 117 -12.22 -22.16 0.85
C TYR A 117 -13.59 -22.24 1.51
N SER A 118 -14.56 -22.75 0.75
CA SER A 118 -15.86 -23.13 1.29
C SER A 118 -15.76 -24.54 1.87
N GLY A 119 -16.26 -24.73 3.10
CA GLY A 119 -16.41 -26.05 3.70
C GLY A 119 -17.62 -26.83 3.19
N GLU A 120 -18.45 -26.23 2.34
CA GLU A 120 -19.71 -26.79 1.87
C GLU A 120 -19.51 -27.56 0.56
N MET A 121 -19.84 -28.85 0.52
CA MET A 121 -19.73 -29.69 -0.71
C MET A 121 -20.55 -29.14 -1.89
N ASN A 122 -21.61 -28.37 -1.63
CA ASN A 122 -22.52 -27.85 -2.66
C ASN A 122 -22.18 -26.42 -3.13
N SER A 123 -21.18 -25.75 -2.53
CA SER A 123 -20.79 -24.39 -2.90
C SER A 123 -19.26 -24.27 -2.91
N LEU A 124 -18.62 -24.95 -3.87
CA LEU A 124 -17.16 -24.88 -4.04
C LEU A 124 -16.72 -23.45 -4.38
N ALA A 125 -15.83 -22.88 -3.58
CA ALA A 125 -15.19 -21.62 -3.93
C ALA A 125 -14.30 -21.83 -5.17
N PRO A 126 -14.32 -20.94 -6.17
CA PRO A 126 -13.53 -21.09 -7.38
C PRO A 126 -12.03 -21.05 -7.06
N GLN A 127 -11.41 -22.22 -7.00
CA GLN A 127 -9.97 -22.36 -6.90
C GLN A 127 -9.33 -21.91 -8.21
N ARG A 128 -8.35 -21.00 -8.15
CA ARG A 128 -7.57 -20.58 -9.32
C ARG A 128 -6.66 -21.73 -9.76
N PHE A 129 -7.16 -22.58 -10.66
CA PHE A 129 -6.34 -23.56 -11.36
C PHE A 129 -5.62 -22.86 -12.52
N MET A 130 -4.28 -22.84 -12.49
CA MET A 130 -3.50 -22.59 -13.71
C MET A 130 -3.48 -23.89 -14.51
N ILE A 131 -4.38 -24.03 -15.49
CA ILE A 131 -4.37 -25.16 -16.41
C ILE A 131 -3.22 -24.95 -17.40
N ALA A 132 -2.09 -25.62 -17.17
CA ALA A 132 -1.08 -25.78 -18.20
C ALA A 132 -1.56 -26.87 -19.18
N VAL A 133 -2.15 -26.47 -20.30
CA VAL A 133 -2.44 -27.38 -21.40
C VAL A 133 -1.10 -27.82 -22.00
N ARG A 134 -0.60 -28.99 -21.58
CA ARG A 134 0.53 -29.66 -22.23
C ARG A 134 0.02 -30.22 -23.56
N HIS A 135 0.33 -29.57 -24.67
CA HIS A 135 0.15 -30.16 -25.99
C HIS A 135 1.18 -31.30 -26.13
N ASN A 136 0.70 -32.54 -26.10
CA ASN A 136 1.56 -33.72 -26.36
C ASN A 136 2.01 -33.69 -27.82
N PHE A 137 3.31 -33.88 -28.05
CA PHE A 137 3.90 -34.44 -29.25
C PHE A 137 4.93 -35.48 -28.83
#